data_AF-W6K465-F1
#
_entry.id   AF-W6K465-F1
#
_cell.length_a   1.000
_cell.length_b   1.000
_cell.length_c   1.000
_cell.angle_alpha   90.00
_cell.angle_beta   90.00
_cell.angle_gamma   90.00
#
_symmetry.space_group_name_H-M   'P 1'
#
loop_
_entity.id
_entity.type
_entity.pdbx_description
1 polymer ?
#
loop_
_entity_poly.entity_id
_entity_poly.type
_entity_poly.pdbx_seq_one_letter_code
_entity_poly.pdbx_strand_id
1 'polypeptide(L)'
;MVDQAVLRAYWSHRQGLDGSLAGADSATVLERVGWARSEGIVDRRRLIGLWDFDPEAEEVVWSPITDLTSVQRKAKLAAVERTAAYVRDDLGDNRGMSLDSPKSRQPRLAALREHSR
;
A
#
# COMPACT_ATOMS: atom_id res chain seq x y z
N MET A 1 -29.70 -10.10 -6.49
CA MET A 1 -28.42 -9.38 -6.25
C MET A 1 -27.93 -9.77 -4.86
N VAL A 2 -26.62 -9.98 -4.68
CA VAL A 2 -26.06 -10.27 -3.34
C VAL A 2 -26.09 -8.97 -2.52
N ASP A 3 -26.45 -9.09 -1.24
CA ASP A 3 -26.47 -7.97 -0.29
C ASP A 3 -25.09 -7.32 -0.12
N GLN A 4 -25.04 -5.99 -0.03
CA GLN A 4 -23.76 -5.27 0.07
C GLN A 4 -23.02 -5.53 1.37
N ALA A 5 -23.71 -5.71 2.50
CA ALA A 5 -23.05 -6.03 3.76
C ALA A 5 -22.43 -7.43 3.69
N VAL A 6 -23.10 -8.39 3.07
CA VAL A 6 -22.54 -9.73 2.80
C VAL A 6 -21.28 -9.66 1.93
N LEU A 7 -21.31 -8.89 0.84
CA LEU A 7 -20.12 -8.71 -0.01
C LEU A 7 -18.96 -8.05 0.75
N ARG A 8 -19.24 -7.02 1.56
CA ARG A 8 -18.22 -6.34 2.37
C ARG A 8 -17.62 -7.29 3.42
N ALA A 9 -18.44 -8.08 4.10
CA ALA A 9 -17.99 -9.07 5.06
C ALA A 9 -17.11 -10.14 4.40
N TYR A 10 -17.55 -10.65 3.24
CA TYR A 10 -16.76 -11.60 2.45
C TYR A 10 -15.38 -11.05 2.08
N TRP A 11 -15.31 -9.83 1.51
CA TRP A 11 -14.04 -9.24 1.11
C TRP A 11 -13.16 -8.88 2.31
N SER A 12 -13.74 -8.45 3.43
CA SER A 12 -13.03 -8.22 4.68
C SER A 12 -12.34 -9.49 5.17
N HIS A 13 -13.08 -10.59 5.25
CA HIS A 13 -12.57 -11.89 5.71
C HIS A 13 -11.55 -12.47 4.74
N ARG A 14 -11.84 -12.48 3.43
CA ARG A 14 -10.97 -13.07 2.41
C ARG A 14 -9.54 -12.53 2.46
N GLN A 15 -9.39 -11.25 2.76
CA GLN A 15 -8.10 -10.57 2.79
C GLN A 15 -7.55 -10.33 4.21
N GLY A 16 -8.17 -10.93 5.22
CA GLY A 16 -7.68 -10.91 6.60
C GLY A 16 -7.84 -9.59 7.35
N LEU A 17 -8.73 -8.69 6.92
CA LEU A 17 -8.99 -7.43 7.66
C LEU A 17 -9.66 -7.67 9.01
N ASP A 18 -10.21 -8.86 9.23
CA ASP A 18 -10.74 -9.34 10.50
C ASP A 18 -9.67 -9.94 11.43
N GLY A 19 -8.38 -9.88 11.04
CA GLY A 19 -7.27 -10.43 11.80
C GLY A 19 -6.99 -11.92 11.54
N SER A 20 -7.76 -12.59 10.69
CA SER A 20 -7.56 -14.02 10.38
C SER A 20 -6.21 -14.36 9.75
N LEU A 21 -5.49 -13.37 9.22
CA LEU A 21 -4.14 -13.50 8.66
C LEU A 21 -3.05 -12.85 9.53
N ALA A 22 -3.36 -12.45 10.76
CA ALA A 22 -2.36 -11.87 11.66
C ALA A 22 -1.23 -12.87 11.94
N GLY A 23 0.01 -12.45 11.74
CA GLY A 23 1.20 -13.29 11.90
C GLY A 23 1.49 -14.27 10.76
N ALA A 24 0.64 -14.32 9.72
CA ALA A 24 0.93 -15.09 8.52
C ALA A 24 2.11 -14.47 7.75
N ASP A 25 2.94 -15.31 7.15
CA ASP A 25 4.01 -14.83 6.26
C ASP A 25 3.47 -14.29 4.94
N SER A 26 4.31 -13.55 4.22
CA SER A 26 3.92 -12.90 2.96
C SER A 26 3.53 -13.89 1.87
N ALA A 27 4.12 -15.10 1.84
CA ALA A 27 3.79 -16.11 0.84
C ALA A 27 2.37 -16.65 1.05
N THR A 28 2.02 -16.98 2.29
CA THR A 28 0.69 -17.42 2.70
C THR A 28 -0.37 -16.35 2.41
N VAL A 29 -0.08 -15.08 2.73
CA VAL A 29 -0.99 -13.97 2.43
C VAL A 29 -1.19 -13.83 0.92
N LEU A 30 -0.12 -13.86 0.12
CA LEU A 30 -0.22 -13.72 -1.34
C LEU A 30 -0.93 -14.90 -1.99
N GLU A 31 -0.70 -16.13 -1.54
CA GLU A 31 -1.40 -17.32 -2.02
C GLU A 31 -2.90 -17.24 -1.72
N ARG A 32 -3.27 -16.80 -0.52
CA ARG A 32 -4.67 -16.66 -0.10
C ARG A 32 -5.40 -15.52 -0.82
N VAL A 33 -4.76 -14.35 -0.84
CA VAL A 33 -5.41 -13.09 -1.25
C VAL A 33 -5.28 -12.90 -2.75
N GLY A 34 -4.10 -13.16 -3.32
CA GLY A 34 -3.78 -12.98 -4.74
C GLY A 34 -3.23 -11.60 -5.08
N TRP A 35 -3.10 -10.69 -4.11
CA TRP A 35 -2.53 -9.35 -4.30
C TRP A 35 -1.89 -8.81 -3.02
N ALA A 36 -0.97 -7.86 -3.17
CA ALA A 36 -0.40 -7.11 -2.06
C ALA A 36 -1.32 -5.94 -1.67
N ARG A 37 -1.30 -5.57 -0.38
CA ARG A 37 -2.12 -4.48 0.16
C ARG A 37 -1.50 -3.09 -0.11
N SER A 38 -0.20 -3.01 -0.37
CA SER A 38 0.50 -1.79 -0.77
C SER A 38 1.07 -1.97 -2.16
N GLU A 39 1.29 -0.85 -2.86
CA GLU A 39 1.83 -0.86 -4.21
C GLU A 39 3.34 -1.13 -4.20
N GLY A 40 3.83 -1.82 -5.23
CA GLY A 40 5.25 -2.13 -5.36
C GLY A 40 6.06 -1.00 -6.01
N ILE A 41 7.26 -0.73 -5.49
CA ILE A 41 8.26 0.12 -6.16
C ILE A 41 9.20 -0.77 -6.94
N VAL A 42 9.26 -0.58 -8.25
CA VAL A 42 10.11 -1.36 -9.15
C VAL A 42 11.27 -0.51 -9.68
N ASP A 43 12.48 -1.07 -9.68
CA ASP A 43 13.66 -0.49 -10.31
C ASP A 43 14.51 -1.60 -10.95
N ARG A 44 14.92 -1.42 -12.20
CA ARG A 44 15.72 -2.39 -12.98
C ARG A 44 15.25 -3.85 -12.81
N ARG A 45 13.94 -4.07 -12.99
CA ARG A 45 13.26 -5.38 -12.91
C ARG A 45 13.29 -6.02 -11.51
N ARG A 46 13.49 -5.22 -10.45
CA ARG A 46 13.45 -5.68 -9.05
C ARG A 46 12.42 -4.89 -8.27
N LEU A 47 11.68 -5.59 -7.38
CA LEU A 47 10.91 -4.94 -6.32
C LEU A 47 11.89 -4.42 -5.27
N ILE A 48 11.90 -3.12 -5.05
CA ILE A 48 12.86 -2.44 -4.16
C ILE A 48 12.18 -1.74 -2.97
N GLY A 49 10.86 -1.67 -2.95
CA GLY A 49 10.10 -1.05 -1.88
C GLY A 49 8.61 -1.19 -2.04
N LEU A 50 7.87 -0.65 -1.08
CA LEU A 50 6.42 -0.54 -1.08
C LEU A 50 6.02 0.93 -0.91
N TRP A 51 4.86 1.31 -1.43
CA TRP A 51 4.28 2.61 -1.21
C TRP A 51 2.74 2.58 -1.11
N ASP A 52 2.17 3.62 -0.52
CA ASP A 52 0.75 3.90 -0.48
C ASP A 52 0.55 5.43 -0.42
N PHE A 53 -0.66 5.91 -0.70
CA PHE A 53 -0.99 7.34 -0.61
C PHE A 53 -1.77 7.63 0.67
N ASP A 54 -1.30 8.60 1.44
CA ASP A 54 -2.05 9.15 2.57
C ASP A 54 -2.94 10.29 2.04
N PRO A 55 -4.27 10.11 1.97
CA PRO A 55 -5.17 11.15 1.47
C PRO A 55 -5.36 12.31 2.46
N GLU A 56 -5.00 12.14 3.74
CA GLU A 56 -5.14 13.20 4.75
C GLU A 56 -3.93 14.12 4.73
N ALA A 57 -2.74 13.56 4.58
CA ALA A 57 -1.49 14.32 4.42
C ALA A 57 -1.17 14.67 2.95
N GLU A 58 -1.96 14.13 2.02
CA GLU A 58 -1.78 14.22 0.56
C GLU A 58 -0.36 13.87 0.09
N GLU A 59 0.23 12.83 0.67
CA GLU A 59 1.60 12.40 0.42
C GLU A 59 1.69 10.93 0.00
N VAL A 60 2.74 10.61 -0.75
CA VAL A 60 3.16 9.22 -0.96
C VAL A 60 4.03 8.79 0.20
N VAL A 61 3.54 7.81 0.97
CA VAL A 61 4.29 7.14 2.02
C VAL A 61 4.97 5.92 1.42
N TRP A 62 6.27 5.76 1.62
CA TRP A 62 7.02 4.67 1.00
C TRP A 62 8.15 4.16 1.87
N SER A 63 8.45 2.87 1.74
CA SER A 63 9.53 2.19 2.47
C SER A 63 10.33 1.30 1.52
N PRO A 64 11.67 1.40 1.53
CA PRO A 64 12.52 0.46 0.79
C PRO A 64 12.55 -0.92 1.49
N ILE A 65 12.54 -2.00 0.71
CA ILE A 65 12.76 -3.37 1.21
C ILE A 65 14.17 -3.88 0.87
N THR A 66 14.98 -3.04 0.24
CA THR A 66 16.37 -3.29 -0.12
C THR A 66 17.21 -2.07 0.23
N ASP A 67 18.50 -2.26 0.49
CA ASP A 67 19.40 -1.13 0.70
C ASP A 67 19.49 -0.24 -0.55
N LEU A 68 19.24 1.05 -0.37
CA LEU A 68 19.36 2.06 -1.42
C LEU A 68 20.62 2.90 -1.18
N THR A 69 21.42 3.07 -2.21
CA THR A 69 22.48 4.10 -2.20
C THR A 69 21.85 5.50 -2.10
N SER A 70 22.61 6.49 -1.63
CA SER A 70 22.14 7.88 -1.55
C SER A 70 21.67 8.44 -2.91
N VAL A 71 22.31 8.03 -4.00
CA VAL A 71 21.91 8.39 -5.37
C VAL A 71 20.55 7.77 -5.72
N GLN A 72 20.35 6.48 -5.43
CA GLN A 72 19.06 5.84 -5.65
C GLN A 72 17.97 6.46 -4.79
N ARG A 73 18.23 6.72 -3.50
CA ARG A 73 17.27 7.38 -2.60
C ARG A 73 16.84 8.74 -3.14
N LYS A 74 17.79 9.58 -3.56
CA LYS A 74 17.49 10.88 -4.17
C LYS A 74 16.62 10.74 -5.43
N ALA A 75 16.93 9.78 -6.31
CA ALA A 75 16.11 9.53 -7.49
C ALA A 75 14.70 9.05 -7.15
N LYS A 76 14.53 8.27 -6.07
CA LYS A 76 13.21 7.81 -5.60
C LYS A 76 12.40 8.94 -4.97
N LEU A 77 13.01 9.84 -4.20
CA LEU A 77 12.31 11.03 -3.68
C LEU A 77 11.70 11.88 -4.81
N ALA A 78 12.43 12.10 -5.90
CA ALA A 78 11.88 12.79 -7.07
C ALA A 78 10.71 12.02 -7.71
N ALA A 79 10.72 10.69 -7.71
CA ALA A 79 9.60 9.88 -8.19
C ALA A 79 8.39 9.96 -7.27
N VAL A 80 8.61 9.92 -5.95
CA VAL A 80 7.59 10.06 -4.91
C VAL A 80 6.86 11.39 -5.05
N GLU A 81 7.59 12.50 -5.23
CA GLU A 81 7.00 13.83 -5.46
C GLU A 81 6.11 13.87 -6.71
N ARG A 82 6.58 13.31 -7.83
CA ARG A 82 5.79 13.23 -9.08
C ARG A 82 4.54 12.37 -8.92
N THR A 83 4.66 11.23 -8.24
CA THR A 83 3.51 10.35 -7.99
C THR A 83 2.51 11.04 -7.07
N ALA A 84 2.96 11.73 -6.02
CA ALA A 84 2.06 12.46 -5.12
C ALA A 84 1.31 13.57 -5.87
N ALA A 85 1.98 14.32 -6.75
CA ALA A 85 1.33 15.31 -7.60
C ALA A 85 0.28 14.67 -8.52
N TYR A 86 0.64 13.60 -9.24
CA TYR A 86 -0.30 12.87 -10.09
C TYR A 86 -1.53 12.35 -9.32
N VAL A 87 -1.33 11.79 -8.13
CA VAL A 87 -2.47 11.32 -7.32
C VAL A 87 -3.37 12.48 -6.90
N ARG A 88 -2.81 13.60 -6.41
CA ARG A 88 -3.61 14.76 -6.00
C ARG A 88 -4.35 15.41 -7.16
N ASP A 89 -3.62 15.69 -8.24
CA ASP A 89 -4.07 16.57 -9.31
C ASP A 89 -5.00 15.84 -10.29
N ASP A 90 -4.75 14.54 -10.54
CA ASP A 90 -5.46 13.77 -11.56
C ASP A 90 -6.40 12.69 -11.01
N LEU A 91 -6.08 12.09 -9.84
CA LEU A 91 -6.84 10.95 -9.30
C LEU A 91 -7.69 11.29 -8.06
N GLY A 92 -7.29 12.29 -7.27
CA GLY A 92 -7.81 12.62 -5.95
C GLY A 92 -7.42 11.63 -4.84
N ASP A 93 -7.37 10.32 -5.11
CA ASP A 93 -6.99 9.28 -4.14
C ASP A 93 -6.47 8.02 -4.86
N ASN A 94 -5.54 7.30 -4.24
CA ASN A 94 -5.09 5.99 -4.70
C ASN A 94 -5.56 4.89 -3.74
N ARG A 95 -6.75 4.34 -3.99
CA ARG A 95 -7.30 3.24 -3.19
C ARG A 95 -6.86 1.90 -3.76
N GLY A 96 -6.21 1.08 -2.94
CA GLY A 96 -5.86 -0.29 -3.34
C GLY A 96 -7.08 -1.18 -3.54
N MET A 97 -8.21 -0.92 -2.85
CA MET A 97 -9.48 -1.62 -3.07
C MET A 97 -10.71 -0.89 -2.48
N SER A 98 -11.91 -1.36 -2.81
CA SER A 98 -13.17 -0.71 -2.49
C SER A 98 -13.51 -0.60 -0.98
N LEU A 99 -12.88 -1.39 -0.11
CA LEU A 99 -13.06 -1.26 1.34
C LEU A 99 -12.09 -0.25 1.97
N ASP A 100 -11.09 0.24 1.22
CA ASP A 100 -10.15 1.22 1.74
C ASP A 100 -10.85 2.57 1.93
N SER A 101 -10.72 3.09 3.15
CA SER A 101 -11.06 4.45 3.56
C SER A 101 -9.80 5.14 4.08
N PRO A 102 -9.76 6.49 4.18
CA PRO A 102 -8.65 7.18 4.84
C PRO A 102 -8.31 6.55 6.21
N LYS A 103 -9.32 6.40 7.08
CA LYS A 103 -9.17 5.81 8.41
C LYS A 103 -8.64 4.37 8.41
N SER A 104 -9.16 3.50 7.54
CA SER A 104 -8.76 2.09 7.54
C SER A 104 -7.35 1.86 7.01
N ARG A 105 -6.79 2.82 6.26
CA ARG A 105 -5.41 2.76 5.75
C ARG A 105 -4.37 3.20 6.78
N GLN A 106 -4.76 3.98 7.79
CA GLN A 106 -3.82 4.56 8.75
C GLN A 106 -2.87 3.53 9.41
N PRO A 107 -3.30 2.32 9.84
CA PRO A 107 -2.38 1.34 10.38
C PRO A 107 -1.31 0.88 9.38
N ARG A 108 -1.68 0.71 8.10
CA ARG A 108 -0.75 0.32 7.02
C ARG A 108 0.22 1.44 6.69
N LEU A 109 -0.27 2.69 6.64
CA LEU A 109 0.56 3.89 6.43
C LEU A 109 1.57 4.06 7.58
N ALA A 110 1.14 3.87 8.83
CA ALA A 110 2.02 3.91 9.98
C ALA A 110 3.13 2.84 9.90
N ALA A 111 2.79 1.61 9.51
CA ALA A 111 3.77 0.54 9.31
C ALA A 111 4.79 0.89 8.21
N LEU A 112 4.36 1.49 7.08
CA LEU A 112 5.29 1.97 6.05
C LEU A 112 6.22 3.06 6.59
N ARG A 113 5.69 4.04 7.34
CA ARG A 113 6.48 5.13 7.96
C ARG A 113 7.55 4.58 8.90
N GLU A 114 7.20 3.61 9.74
CA GLU A 114 8.14 2.96 10.68
C GLU A 114 9.34 2.31 9.96
N HIS A 115 9.10 1.80 8.76
CA HIS A 115 10.09 1.11 7.93
C HIS A 115 10.73 2.02 6.86
N SER A 116 10.46 3.33 6.86
CA SER A 116 10.94 4.27 5.84
C SER A 116 12.43 4.67 5.96
N ARG A 117 13.26 3.80 6.55
CA ARG A 117 14.68 4.09 6.88
C ARG A 117 15.54 4.30 5.63
#